data_AF-X1HFK9-F1
#
_entry.id   AF-X1HFK9-F1
#
_cell.length_a   1.000
_cell.length_b   1.000
_cell.length_c   1.000
_cell.angle_alpha   90.00
_cell.angle_beta   90.00
_cell.angle_gamma   90.00
#
_symmetry.space_group_name_H-M   'P 1'
#
loop_
_entity.id
_entity.type
_entity.pdbx_description
1 polymer ?
#
loop_
_entity_poly.entity_id
_entity_poly.type
_entity_poly.pdbx_seq_one_letter_code
_entity_poly.pdbx_strand_id
1 'polypeptide(L)'
;QSLDPKHSEVIYCTDDGSYELKGFASEAFERLIKNYSKSEIPNLIAYTCGPEKMIFKVFQICERYSIKLQASLERIMRCGCGLCGLCAVDPLGLLVCKDGPVFDSKNLRQMGDFGKYKRDFSGKKIPLD
;
A
#
# COMPACT_ATOMS: atom_id res chain seq x y z
N GLN A 1 9.28 -0.83 -19.05
CA GLN A 1 10.39 0.16 -19.08
C GLN A 1 11.39 -0.26 -18.02
N SER A 2 12.68 -0.36 -18.36
CA SER A 2 13.73 -0.56 -17.35
C SER A 2 13.90 0.73 -16.56
N LEU A 3 14.13 0.65 -15.26
CA LEU A 3 14.56 1.78 -14.46
C LEU A 3 15.96 2.24 -14.96
N ASP A 4 16.18 3.55 -15.03
CA ASP A 4 17.49 4.11 -15.38
C ASP A 4 18.42 4.03 -14.15
N PRO A 5 19.50 3.23 -14.19
CA PRO A 5 20.39 3.04 -13.04
C PRO A 5 21.07 4.33 -12.56
N LYS A 6 21.09 5.41 -13.35
CA LYS A 6 21.62 6.71 -12.89
C LYS A 6 20.69 7.47 -11.95
N HIS A 7 19.40 7.12 -11.98
CA HIS A 7 18.35 7.83 -11.25
C HIS A 7 17.48 6.89 -10.40
N SER A 8 17.86 5.62 -10.30
CA SER A 8 17.16 4.62 -9.49
C SER A 8 18.12 3.85 -8.61
N GLU A 9 17.72 3.66 -7.36
CA GLU A 9 18.34 2.71 -6.44
C GLU A 9 17.36 1.55 -6.24
N VAL A 10 17.87 0.33 -6.19
CA VAL A 10 17.09 -0.86 -5.88
C VAL A 10 17.58 -1.42 -4.56
N ILE A 11 16.66 -1.65 -3.64
CA ILE A 11 16.93 -2.19 -2.33
C ILE A 11 16.20 -3.52 -2.22
N TYR A 12 16.93 -4.62 -2.03
CA TYR A 12 16.33 -5.93 -1.85
C TYR A 12 16.17 -6.25 -0.37
N CYS A 13 15.05 -6.90 -0.03
CA CYS A 13 14.71 -7.21 1.35
C CYS A 13 14.06 -8.60 1.42
N THR A 14 14.56 -9.46 2.31
CA THR A 14 13.97 -10.76 2.59
C THR A 14 13.69 -10.92 4.08
N ASP A 15 12.56 -11.53 4.42
CA ASP A 15 12.12 -11.70 5.82
C ASP A 15 13.15 -12.47 6.66
N ASP A 16 13.83 -13.45 6.06
CA ASP A 16 14.82 -14.30 6.71
C ASP A 16 16.25 -13.73 6.67
N GLY A 17 16.51 -12.73 5.81
CA GLY A 17 17.85 -12.17 5.58
C GLY A 17 18.73 -12.99 4.66
N SER A 18 18.15 -13.94 3.92
CA SER A 18 18.86 -14.71 2.89
C SER A 18 19.47 -13.84 1.79
N TYR A 19 18.98 -12.60 1.59
CA TYR A 19 19.51 -11.68 0.59
C TYR A 19 19.42 -10.21 1.04
N GLU A 20 20.57 -9.50 0.98
CA GLU A 20 20.78 -8.09 1.33
C GLU A 20 20.23 -7.64 2.69
N LEU A 21 18.97 -7.19 2.76
CA LEU A 21 18.37 -6.66 3.98
C LEU A 21 17.41 -7.67 4.61
N LYS A 22 17.67 -8.03 5.86
CA LYS A 22 16.73 -8.77 6.69
C LYS A 22 15.58 -7.88 7.18
N GLY A 23 14.35 -8.33 7.00
CA GLY A 23 13.14 -7.72 7.58
C GLY A 23 12.02 -7.55 6.57
N PHE A 24 11.03 -6.73 6.91
CA PHE A 24 9.92 -6.42 6.02
C PHE A 24 10.23 -5.22 5.12
N ALA A 25 9.65 -5.19 3.92
CA ALA A 25 9.77 -4.06 3.00
C ALA A 25 9.35 -2.71 3.62
N SER A 26 8.38 -2.70 4.53
CA SER A 26 7.96 -1.50 5.27
C SER A 26 9.03 -0.97 6.23
N GLU A 27 9.85 -1.85 6.81
CA GLU A 27 10.98 -1.46 7.66
C GLU A 27 12.13 -0.91 6.83
N ALA A 28 12.43 -1.54 5.69
CA ALA A 28 13.41 -1.02 4.73
C ALA A 28 13.01 0.37 4.22
N PHE A 29 11.72 0.55 3.91
CA PHE A 29 11.16 1.86 3.55
C PHE A 29 11.34 2.90 4.66
N GLU A 30 11.02 2.57 5.92
CA GLU A 30 11.22 3.52 7.03
C GLU A 30 12.70 3.90 7.23
N ARG A 31 13.62 2.95 7.06
CA ARG A 31 15.07 3.22 7.10
C ARG A 31 15.50 4.18 6.00
N LEU A 32 15.01 4.00 4.78
CA LEU A 32 15.28 4.90 3.66
C LEU A 32 14.79 6.32 3.94
N ILE A 33 13.55 6.46 4.43
CA ILE A 33 12.98 7.79 4.75
C ILE A 33 13.80 8.53 5.82
N LYS A 34 14.39 7.83 6.79
CA LYS A 34 15.24 8.44 7.82
C LYS A 34 16.54 9.06 7.28
N ASN A 35 16.97 8.68 6.07
CA ASN A 35 18.17 9.24 5.44
C ASN A 35 17.90 10.59 4.74
N TYR A 36 16.63 10.94 4.50
CA TYR A 36 16.27 12.22 3.91
C TYR A 36 16.19 13.32 4.97
N SER A 37 16.61 14.53 4.61
CA SER A 37 16.46 15.70 5.46
C SER A 37 14.98 16.13 5.57
N LYS A 38 14.64 16.86 6.64
CA LYS A 38 13.29 17.41 6.83
C LYS A 38 12.82 18.32 5.69
N SER A 39 13.75 18.95 4.97
CA SER A 39 13.46 19.78 3.79
C SER A 39 13.17 18.97 2.52
N GLU A 40 13.69 17.74 2.43
CA GLU A 40 13.47 16.88 1.26
C GLU A 40 12.17 16.09 1.36
N ILE A 41 11.80 15.67 2.57
CA ILE A 41 10.61 14.83 2.84
C ILE A 41 9.32 15.36 2.18
N PRO A 42 8.97 16.67 2.24
CA PRO A 42 7.75 17.19 1.61
C PRO A 42 7.71 17.05 0.08
N ASN A 43 8.86 16.89 -0.58
CA ASN A 43 8.96 16.71 -2.02
C ASN A 43 8.85 15.24 -2.46
N LEU A 44 8.81 14.30 -1.50
CA LEU A 44 8.72 12.88 -1.79
C LEU A 44 7.27 12.46 -2.11
N ILE A 45 7.15 11.48 -3.01
CA ILE A 45 5.91 10.77 -3.28
C ILE A 45 6.20 9.27 -3.20
N ALA A 46 5.47 8.57 -2.34
CA ALA A 46 5.54 7.14 -2.18
C ALA A 46 4.47 6.45 -3.04
N TYR A 47 4.85 5.34 -3.67
CA TYR A 47 3.96 4.44 -4.37
C TYR A 47 4.11 3.05 -3.73
N THR A 48 3.01 2.35 -3.48
CA THR A 48 3.06 1.02 -2.85
C THR A 48 2.02 0.07 -3.44
N CYS A 49 2.39 -1.20 -3.53
CA CYS A 49 1.55 -2.32 -3.91
C CYS A 49 2.00 -3.57 -3.14
N GLY A 50 1.14 -4.58 -3.04
CA GLY A 50 1.40 -5.81 -2.30
C GLY A 50 0.43 -6.04 -1.14
N PRO A 51 0.78 -6.92 -0.18
CA PRO A 51 -0.14 -7.31 0.89
C PRO A 51 -0.66 -6.10 1.68
N GLU A 52 -1.97 -6.08 1.95
CA GLU A 52 -2.61 -4.91 2.56
C GLU A 52 -2.03 -4.54 3.93
N LYS A 53 -1.57 -5.52 4.73
CA LYS A 53 -0.85 -5.25 5.97
C LYS A 53 0.43 -4.45 5.73
N MET A 54 1.18 -4.79 4.69
CA MET A 54 2.40 -4.07 4.31
C MET A 54 2.07 -2.64 3.86
N ILE A 55 1.08 -2.50 2.97
CA ILE A 55 0.59 -1.19 2.50
C ILE A 55 0.15 -0.32 3.68
N PHE A 56 -0.59 -0.89 4.64
CA PHE A 56 -1.04 -0.17 5.84
C PHE A 56 0.13 0.35 6.67
N LYS A 57 1.22 -0.43 6.82
CA LYS A 57 2.45 0.03 7.49
C LYS A 57 3.12 1.17 6.74
N VAL A 58 3.24 1.08 5.41
CA VAL A 58 3.76 2.16 4.56
C VAL A 58 2.91 3.42 4.70
N PHE A 59 1.59 3.29 4.72
CA PHE A 59 0.66 4.39 4.97
C PHE A 59 0.91 5.05 6.33
N GLN A 60 1.04 4.28 7.41
CA GLN A 60 1.35 4.83 8.74
C GLN A 60 2.68 5.60 8.77
N ILE A 61 3.70 5.11 8.06
CA ILE A 61 4.98 5.81 7.92
C ILE A 61 4.77 7.12 7.15
N CYS A 62 4.08 7.08 6.01
CA CYS A 62 3.83 8.27 5.20
C CYS A 62 3.03 9.33 5.96
N GLU A 63 2.02 8.95 6.75
CA GLU A 63 1.26 9.88 7.59
C GLU A 63 2.15 10.54 8.65
N ARG A 64 3.07 9.79 9.27
CA ARG A 64 3.99 10.32 10.28
C ARG A 64 4.96 11.36 9.70
N TYR A 65 5.48 11.10 8.50
CA TYR A 65 6.44 11.98 7.83
C TYR A 65 5.78 12.98 6.87
N SER A 66 4.45 13.01 6.76
CA SER A 66 3.70 13.86 5.82
C SER A 66 4.11 13.67 4.34
N ILE A 67 4.37 12.42 3.95
CA ILE A 67 4.72 12.03 2.57
C ILE A 67 3.44 11.74 1.80
N LYS A 68 3.35 12.24 0.55
CA LYS A 68 2.23 11.90 -0.34
C LYS A 68 2.30 10.42 -0.72
N LEU A 69 1.18 9.71 -0.64
CA LEU A 69 1.10 8.28 -0.95
C LEU A 69 0.07 7.99 -2.04
N GLN A 70 0.40 7.05 -2.92
CA GLN A 70 -0.52 6.33 -3.78
C GLN A 70 -0.39 4.83 -3.50
N ALA A 71 -1.48 4.17 -3.11
CA ALA A 71 -1.50 2.75 -2.78
C ALA A 71 -2.40 1.98 -3.74
N SER A 72 -1.85 0.97 -4.39
CA SER A 72 -2.63 0.02 -5.20
C SER A 72 -3.18 -1.06 -4.28
N LEU A 73 -4.49 -1.00 -4.00
CA LEU A 73 -5.16 -1.98 -3.15
C LEU A 73 -5.53 -3.23 -3.94
N GLU A 74 -5.38 -4.38 -3.29
CA GLU A 74 -5.78 -5.69 -3.82
C GLU A 74 -6.99 -6.20 -3.04
N ARG A 75 -8.11 -6.37 -3.74
CA ARG A 75 -9.34 -6.98 -3.20
C ARG A 75 -9.82 -8.06 -4.16
N ILE A 76 -10.60 -9.02 -3.67
CA ILE A 76 -11.16 -10.06 -4.53
C ILE A 76 -12.13 -9.40 -5.52
N MET A 77 -11.77 -9.50 -6.80
CA MET A 77 -12.59 -9.03 -7.92
C MET A 77 -13.21 -10.26 -8.61
N ARG A 78 -14.52 -10.45 -8.44
CA ARG A 78 -15.22 -11.53 -9.14
C ARG A 78 -15.62 -11.12 -10.56
N CYS A 79 -16.29 -9.98 -10.70
CA CYS A 79 -16.72 -9.48 -12.01
C CYS A 79 -15.67 -8.59 -12.71
N GLY A 80 -14.80 -7.91 -11.95
CA GLY A 80 -13.82 -6.94 -12.49
C GLY A 80 -14.41 -5.67 -13.13
N CYS A 81 -15.73 -5.55 -13.28
CA CYS A 81 -16.39 -4.44 -13.99
C CYS A 81 -17.43 -3.67 -13.16
N GLY A 82 -17.39 -3.80 -11.83
CA GLY A 82 -18.25 -3.02 -10.92
C GLY A 82 -19.68 -3.55 -10.70
N LEU A 83 -20.00 -4.78 -11.12
CA LEU A 83 -21.35 -5.35 -10.98
C LEU A 83 -21.61 -6.04 -9.63
N CYS A 84 -20.64 -6.80 -9.12
CA CYS A 84 -20.88 -7.69 -7.97
C CYS A 84 -20.64 -7.07 -6.59
N GLY A 85 -19.94 -5.93 -6.51
CA GLY A 85 -19.62 -5.25 -5.24
C GLY A 85 -18.62 -5.96 -4.32
N LEU A 86 -18.09 -7.14 -4.67
CA LEU A 86 -17.20 -7.91 -3.78
C LEU A 86 -15.91 -7.16 -3.41
N CYS A 87 -15.40 -6.34 -4.33
CA CYS A 87 -14.23 -5.49 -4.14
C CYS A 87 -14.54 -4.12 -3.52
N ALA A 88 -15.70 -3.95 -2.87
CA ALA A 88 -16.05 -2.70 -2.21
C ALA A 88 -15.15 -2.43 -0.99
N VAL A 89 -14.80 -1.16 -0.78
CA VAL A 89 -14.13 -0.65 0.43
C VAL A 89 -15.14 -0.03 1.39
N ASP A 90 -15.08 -0.39 2.66
CA ASP A 90 -16.00 0.11 3.67
C ASP A 90 -15.48 1.40 4.32
N PRO A 91 -16.35 2.33 4.76
CA PRO A 91 -17.79 2.42 4.47
C PRO A 91 -18.08 3.16 3.16
N LEU A 92 -17.05 3.60 2.42
CA LEU A 92 -17.19 4.49 1.26
C LEU A 92 -17.96 3.86 0.09
N GLY A 93 -18.01 2.53 0.01
CA GLY A 93 -18.68 1.81 -1.07
C GLY A 93 -17.94 1.87 -2.41
N LEU A 94 -16.74 2.47 -2.46
CA LEU A 94 -15.92 2.52 -3.67
C LEU A 94 -15.48 1.10 -4.06
N LEU A 95 -15.52 0.80 -5.34
CA LEU A 95 -15.18 -0.50 -5.88
C LEU A 95 -13.75 -0.46 -6.41
N VAL A 96 -12.85 -1.29 -5.86
CA VAL A 96 -11.44 -1.30 -6.30
C VAL A 96 -11.30 -1.56 -7.80
N CYS A 97 -12.17 -2.38 -8.41
CA CYS A 97 -12.13 -2.67 -9.85
C CYS A 97 -12.62 -1.51 -10.76
N LYS A 98 -13.29 -0.49 -10.22
CA LYS A 98 -13.91 0.59 -11.01
C LYS A 98 -13.40 1.97 -10.59
N ASP A 99 -13.39 2.24 -9.29
CA ASP A 99 -12.97 3.50 -8.70
C ASP A 99 -11.49 3.48 -8.29
N GLY A 100 -10.89 2.29 -8.19
CA GLY A 100 -9.47 2.07 -7.91
C GLY A 100 -8.68 1.63 -9.14
N PRO A 101 -7.65 0.76 -8.99
CA PRO A 101 -7.19 0.14 -7.74
C PRO A 101 -6.30 1.06 -6.88
N VAL A 102 -5.90 2.22 -7.42
CA VAL A 102 -4.98 3.15 -6.76
C VAL A 102 -5.76 4.20 -5.96
N PHE A 103 -5.44 4.31 -4.68
CA PHE A 103 -6.05 5.28 -3.75
C PHE A 103 -4.99 6.14 -3.06
N ASP A 104 -5.32 7.40 -2.81
CA ASP A 104 -4.46 8.34 -2.10
C ASP A 104 -4.65 8.30 -0.57
N SER A 105 -3.79 8.99 0.19
CA SER A 105 -3.92 9.06 1.65
C SER A 105 -5.29 9.58 2.12
N LYS A 106 -5.96 10.44 1.34
CA LYS A 106 -7.27 10.99 1.70
C LYS A 106 -8.34 9.91 1.67
N ASN A 107 -8.35 9.08 0.63
CA ASN A 107 -9.25 7.94 0.50
C ASN A 107 -8.94 6.90 1.58
N LEU A 108 -7.67 6.52 1.75
CA LEU A 108 -7.25 5.50 2.72
C LEU A 108 -7.62 5.86 4.17
N ARG A 109 -7.50 7.13 4.57
CA ARG A 109 -7.91 7.60 5.92
C ARG A 109 -9.39 7.34 6.23
N GLN A 110 -10.23 7.34 5.20
CA GLN A 110 -11.68 7.20 5.35
C GLN A 110 -12.13 5.73 5.24
N MET A 111 -11.23 4.81 4.88
CA MET A 111 -11.54 3.39 4.79
C MET A 111 -11.53 2.75 6.18
N GLY A 112 -12.68 2.25 6.62
CA GLY A 112 -12.86 1.59 7.91
C GLY A 112 -12.29 0.18 7.95
N ASP A 113 -12.20 -0.50 6.79
CA ASP A 113 -11.69 -1.86 6.62
C ASP A 113 -10.19 -1.94 6.35
N PHE A 114 -9.60 -0.88 5.79
CA PHE A 114 -8.19 -0.80 5.42
C PHE A 114 -7.27 -1.10 6.59
N GLY A 115 -6.41 -2.11 6.43
CA GLY A 115 -5.48 -2.56 7.46
C GLY A 115 -6.13 -3.38 8.59
N LYS A 116 -7.42 -3.73 8.50
CA LYS A 116 -8.15 -4.48 9.53
C LYS A 116 -8.73 -5.79 9.02
N TYR A 117 -9.49 -5.75 7.94
CA TYR A 117 -10.15 -6.93 7.38
C TYR A 117 -10.28 -6.87 5.86
N LYS A 118 -10.53 -8.02 5.25
CA LYS A 118 -10.87 -8.18 3.84
C LYS A 118 -12.11 -9.07 3.68
N ARG A 119 -12.62 -9.20 2.46
CA ARG A 119 -13.68 -10.16 2.13
C ARG A 119 -13.08 -11.38 1.46
N ASP A 120 -13.56 -12.57 1.82
CA ASP A 120 -13.24 -13.81 1.11
C ASP A 120 -14.10 -13.97 -0.17
N PHE A 121 -13.93 -15.08 -0.90
CA PHE A 121 -14.69 -15.34 -2.13
C PHE A 121 -16.20 -15.43 -1.95
N SER A 122 -16.69 -15.68 -0.73
CA SER A 122 -18.12 -15.68 -0.40
C SER A 122 -18.66 -14.29 -0.02
N GLY A 123 -17.77 -13.31 0.15
CA GLY A 123 -18.11 -11.97 0.64
C GLY A 123 -18.07 -11.84 2.16
N LYS A 124 -17.71 -12.90 2.89
CA LYS A 124 -17.58 -12.87 4.35
C LYS A 124 -16.37 -12.04 4.73
N LYS A 125 -16.53 -11.17 5.74
CA LYS A 125 -15.42 -10.39 6.32
C LYS A 125 -14.51 -11.32 7.12
N ILE A 126 -13.22 -11.30 6.80
CA ILE A 126 -12.16 -12.06 7.43
C ILE A 126 -11.00 -11.13 7.83
N PRO A 127 -10.27 -11.41 8.92
CA PRO A 127 -9.07 -10.65 9.27
C PRO A 127 -8.05 -10.64 8.12
N LEU A 128 -7.18 -9.64 8.13
CA LEU A 128 -5.99 -9.68 7.28
C LEU A 128 -5.03 -10.78 7.77
N ASP A 129 -4.47 -11.52 6.82
CA ASP A 129 -3.43 -12.55 6.94
C ASP A 129 -2.04 -11.96 7.13
#